data_AF-K1L7D3-F1
#
_entry.id   AF-K1L7D3-F1
#
_cell.length_a   1.000
_cell.length_b   1.000
_cell.length_c   1.000
_cell.angle_alpha   90.00
_cell.angle_beta   90.00
_cell.angle_gamma   90.00
#
_symmetry.space_group_name_H-M   'P 1'
#
loop_
_entity.id
_entity.type
_entity.pdbx_description
1 polymer ?
#
loop_
_entity_poly.entity_id
_entity_poly.type
_entity_poly.pdbx_seq_one_letter_code
_entity_poly.pdbx_strand_id
1 'polypeptide(L)' 'MSEPFEFRITADEIPEPIREDGAGATDPGPRDILRALENPNMLVPPETDAGTVPNLRFSFSINPLPSFP' A
#
# COMPACT_ATOMS: atom_id res chain seq x y z
N MET A 1 -23.21 24.28 2.77
CA MET A 1 -22.37 23.11 3.08
C MET A 1 -22.35 22.24 1.85
N SER A 2 -21.18 22.05 1.23
CA SER A 2 -20.99 21.07 0.16
C SER A 2 -21.09 19.67 0.75
N GLU A 3 -21.62 18.71 -0.02
CA GLU A 3 -21.63 17.30 0.35
C GLU A 3 -20.22 16.82 0.75
N PRO A 4 -20.08 15.92 1.73
CA PRO A 4 -18.79 15.32 2.06
C PRO A 4 -18.27 14.50 0.87
N PHE A 5 -16.96 14.56 0.65
CA PHE A 5 -16.31 13.76 -0.37
C PHE A 5 -16.19 12.31 0.12
N GLU A 6 -16.94 11.41 -0.51
CA GLU A 6 -16.91 9.97 -0.24
C GLU A 6 -15.83 9.31 -1.09
N PHE A 7 -14.82 8.72 -0.43
CA PHE A 7 -13.82 7.91 -1.11
C PHE A 7 -14.37 6.49 -1.31
N ARG A 8 -14.71 6.13 -2.55
CA ARG A 8 -15.18 4.80 -2.92
C ARG A 8 -14.08 4.09 -3.70
N ILE A 9 -13.63 2.95 -3.19
CA ILE A 9 -12.76 2.03 -3.92
C ILE A 9 -13.64 0.91 -4.46
N THR A 10 -13.61 0.69 -5.76
CA THR A 10 -14.29 -0.44 -6.39
C THR A 10 -13.41 -1.69 -6.36
N ALA A 11 -14.02 -2.87 -6.49
CA ALA A 11 -13.26 -4.13 -6.40
C ALA A 11 -12.15 -4.24 -7.45
N ASP A 12 -12.36 -3.66 -8.63
CA ASP A 12 -11.39 -3.64 -9.74
C ASP A 12 -10.18 -2.74 -9.46
N GLU A 13 -10.30 -1.82 -8.49
CA GLU A 13 -9.24 -0.89 -8.08
C GLU A 13 -8.45 -1.39 -6.87
N ILE A 14 -8.83 -2.54 -6.29
CA ILE A 14 -8.10 -3.15 -5.18
C ILE A 14 -6.82 -3.78 -5.76
N PRO A 15 -5.63 -3.25 -5.45
CA PRO A 15 -4.41 -3.76 -6.05
C PRO A 15 -4.09 -5.14 -5.47
N GLU A 16 -3.74 -6.12 -6.29
CA GLU A 16 -3.32 -7.45 -5.82
C GLU A 16 -1.80 -7.63 -5.97
N PRO A 17 -1.14 -8.45 -5.12
CA PRO A 17 0.28 -8.72 -5.24
C PRO A 17 0.54 -9.75 -6.36
N ILE A 18 0.18 -9.38 -7.59
CA ILE A 18 0.30 -10.19 -8.80
C ILE A 18 1.06 -9.36 -9.84
N ARG A 19 2.18 -9.90 -10.31
CA ARG A 19 3.02 -9.29 -11.35
C ARG A 19 2.62 -9.80 -12.73
N GLU A 20 2.88 -9.00 -13.76
CA GLU A 20 2.47 -9.31 -15.15
C GLU A 20 3.08 -10.61 -15.71
N ASP A 21 4.22 -11.05 -15.18
CA ASP A 21 4.87 -12.30 -15.57
C ASP A 21 4.27 -13.55 -14.91
N GLY A 22 3.20 -13.37 -14.11
CA GLY A 22 2.49 -14.46 -13.44
C GLY A 22 3.01 -14.80 -12.05
N ALA A 23 3.99 -14.07 -11.50
CA ALA A 23 4.40 -14.24 -10.11
C ALA A 23 3.39 -13.60 -9.14
N GLY A 24 3.17 -14.26 -8.00
CA GLY A 24 2.28 -13.78 -6.93
C GLY A 24 0.96 -14.54 -6.85
N ALA A 25 0.01 -14.00 -6.07
CA ALA A 25 -1.32 -14.58 -5.87
C ALA A 25 -2.28 -13.51 -5.33
N THR A 26 -3.58 -13.80 -5.34
CA THR A 26 -4.58 -12.96 -4.65
C THR A 26 -4.39 -13.01 -3.13
N ASP A 27 -4.59 -11.89 -2.44
CA ASP A 27 -4.55 -11.78 -0.97
C ASP A 27 -5.96 -11.49 -0.40
N PRO A 28 -6.76 -12.53 -0.08
CA PRO A 28 -8.14 -12.38 0.37
C PRO A 28 -8.27 -11.99 1.85
N GLY A 29 -7.16 -11.82 2.58
CA GLY A 29 -7.17 -11.47 3.99
C GLY A 29 -7.58 -10.01 4.25
N PRO A 30 -7.90 -9.63 5.51
CA PRO A 30 -8.05 -8.23 5.89
C PRO A 30 -6.74 -7.45 5.69
N ARG A 31 -6.80 -6.31 5.01
CA ARG A 31 -5.61 -5.56 4.56
C ARG A 31 -5.86 -4.06 4.48
N ASP A 32 -4.78 -3.28 4.54
CA ASP A 32 -4.80 -1.83 4.35
C ASP A 32 -4.69 -1.49 2.86
N ILE A 33 -5.84 -1.35 2.20
CA ILE A 33 -5.95 -1.08 0.76
C ILE A 33 -5.37 0.29 0.41
N LEU A 34 -5.53 1.28 1.28
CA LEU A 34 -5.01 2.62 1.04
C LEU A 34 -3.48 2.62 1.03
N ARG A 35 -2.84 1.88 1.95
CA ARG A 35 -1.38 1.72 1.95
C ARG A 35 -0.84 0.93 0.77
N ALA A 36 -1.62 -0.02 0.27
CA ALA A 36 -1.28 -0.75 -0.94
C ALA A 36 -1.29 0.17 -2.18
N LEU A 37 -2.27 1.07 -2.27
CA LEU A 37 -2.35 2.09 -3.33
C LEU A 37 -1.21 3.11 -3.26
N GLU A 38 -0.77 3.49 -2.06
CA GLU A 38 0.38 4.39 -1.86
C GLU A 38 1.73 3.78 -2.25
N ASN A 39 1.85 2.45 -2.26
CA ASN A 39 3.13 1.74 -2.43
C ASN A 39 3.03 0.60 -3.47
N PRO A 40 2.70 0.90 -4.75
CA PRO A 40 2.48 -0.13 -5.77
C PRO A 40 3.72 -1.00 -6.01
N ASN A 41 4.91 -0.39 -6.06
CA ASN A 41 6.16 -1.11 -6.32
C ASN A 41 6.69 -1.89 -5.09
N MET A 42 6.09 -1.71 -3.91
CA MET A 42 6.39 -2.55 -2.74
C MET A 42 5.44 -3.74 -2.69
N LEU A 43 4.19 -3.55 -3.12
CA LEU A 43 3.20 -4.61 -3.23
C LEU A 43 3.54 -5.57 -4.38
N VAL A 44 3.92 -5.00 -5.53
CA VAL A 44 4.36 -5.72 -6.73
C VAL A 44 5.76 -5.20 -7.10
N PRO A 45 6.84 -5.81 -6.56
CA PRO A 45 8.19 -5.38 -6.85
C PRO A 45 8.57 -5.66 -8.31
N PRO A 46 9.46 -4.86 -8.92
CA PRO A 46 9.99 -5.15 -10.24
C PRO A 46 10.81 -6.44 -10.22
N GLU A 47 10.90 -7.11 -11.37
CA GLU A 47 11.64 -8.38 -11.51
C GLU A 47 13.13 -8.27 -11.17
N THR A 48 13.67 -7.05 -11.23
CA THR A 48 15.08 -6.75 -10.97
C THR A 48 15.41 -6.63 -9.48
N ASP A 49 14.41 -6.52 -8.60
CA ASP A 49 14.63 -6.41 -7.16
C ASP A 49 14.99 -7.77 -6.56
N ALA A 50 16.06 -7.82 -5.77
CA ALA A 50 16.55 -9.07 -5.20
C ALA A 50 17.31 -8.89 -3.88
N GLY A 51 17.32 -9.95 -3.07
CA GLY A 51 18.04 -9.99 -1.80
C GLY A 51 17.36 -9.23 -0.67
N THR A 52 18.02 -9.22 0.49
CA THR A 52 17.52 -8.52 1.69
C THR A 52 18.09 -7.11 1.75
N VAL A 53 17.22 -6.10 1.71
CA VAL A 53 17.55 -4.69 1.88
C VAL A 53 16.83 -4.17 3.12
N PRO A 54 17.48 -3.38 4.00
CA PRO A 54 16.79 -2.80 5.16
C PRO A 54 15.67 -1.85 4.70
N ASN A 55 14.68 -1.59 5.57
CA ASN A 55 13.65 -0.60 5.27
C ASN A 55 14.27 0.81 5.16
N LEU A 56 14.03 1.48 4.03
CA LEU A 56 14.52 2.83 3.74
C LEU A 56 13.40 3.87 3.62
N ARG A 57 12.15 3.50 3.93
CA ARG A 57 10.98 4.39 3.84
C ARG A 57 10.27 4.49 5.19
N PHE A 58 10.02 5.72 5.63
CA PHE A 58 9.19 5.99 6.80
C PHE A 58 8.36 7.26 6.58
N SER A 59 7.07 7.22 6.92
CA SER A 59 6.16 8.36 6.76
C SER A 59 6.03 9.13 8.06
N PHE A 60 6.14 10.47 8.03
CA PHE A 60 5.92 11.29 9.23
C PHE A 60 4.49 11.19 9.80
N SER A 61 3.50 10.88 8.95
CA SER A 61 2.08 10.77 9.35
C SER A 61 1.78 9.65 10.34
N ILE A 62 2.64 8.65 10.47
CA ILE A 62 2.48 7.57 11.46
C ILE A 62 3.26 7.84 12.76
N ASN A 63 4.09 8.89 12.79
CA ASN A 63 4.79 9.27 14.00
C ASN A 63 3.79 9.85 15.01
N PRO A 64 3.68 9.32 16.24
CA PRO A 64 2.90 9.99 17.27
C PRO A 64 3.46 11.40 17.46
N LEU A 65 2.58 12.39 17.45
CA LEU A 65 2.97 13.75 17.78
C LEU A 65 3.54 13.76 19.21
N PRO A 66 4.57 14.57 19.47
CA PRO A 66 5.12 14.68 20.82
C PRO A 66 3.99 15.03 21.78
N SER A 67 3.88 14.27 22.87
CA SER A 67 3.02 14.66 23.98
C SER A 67 3.58 15.95 24.55
N PHE A 68 2.90 17.07 24.31
CA PHE A 68 3.22 18.31 25.00
C PHE A 68 3.01 18.10 26.51
N PRO A 69 3.94 18.55 27.36
CA PRO A 69 3.75 18.52 28.82
C PRO A 69 2.58 19.41 29.26
#